data_AF-A0A449BEI7-F1
#
_entry.id   AF-A0A449BEI7-F1
#
_cell.length_a   1.000
_cell.length_b   1.000
_cell.length_c   1.000
_cell.angle_alpha   90.00
_cell.angle_beta   90.00
_cell.angle_gamma   90.00
#
_symmetry.space_group_name_H-M   'P 1'
#
loop_
_entity.id
_entity.type
_entity.pdbx_description
1 polymer ?
#
loop_
_entity_poly.entity_id
_entity_poly.type
_entity_poly.pdbx_seq_one_letter_code
_entity_poly.pdbx_strand_id
1 'polypeptide(L)'
;MKNLKIKLIVTILSIMLFAIDIVLYCTDNSMDWNIEKITSFIFISIWICSIPQMLTYYFFKIKNSKIKYSVSLGYEVGIRRFLGFIFAPFYGIKFYIVDLNDLKYNGEFFFKILKKQNY
;
A
#
# COMPACT_ATOMS: atom_id res chain seq x y z
N MET A 1 -7.19 -17.58 12.24
CA MET A 1 -5.90 -18.19 11.80
C MET A 1 -5.48 -17.85 10.37
N LYS A 2 -6.32 -17.96 9.33
CA LYS A 2 -5.92 -17.67 7.93
C LYS A 2 -5.41 -16.23 7.73
N ASN A 3 -6.05 -15.23 8.33
CA ASN A 3 -5.61 -13.83 8.25
C ASN A 3 -4.22 -13.61 8.85
N LEU A 4 -3.91 -14.25 9.98
CA LEU A 4 -2.61 -14.12 10.64
C LEU A 4 -1.49 -14.65 9.75
N LYS A 5 -1.70 -15.82 9.12
CA LYS A 5 -0.73 -16.41 8.18
C LYS A 5 -0.43 -15.47 7.01
N ILE A 6 -1.47 -14.86 6.43
CA ILE A 6 -1.31 -13.93 5.30
C ILE A 6 -0.59 -12.66 5.75
N LYS A 7 -1.00 -12.07 6.87
CA LYS A 7 -0.32 -10.89 7.44
C LYS A 7 1.17 -11.18 7.67
N LEU A 8 1.51 -12.37 8.16
CA LEU A 8 2.89 -12.77 8.42
C LEU A 8 3.70 -12.94 7.11
N ILE A 9 3.14 -13.59 6.09
CA ILE A 9 3.79 -13.72 4.76
C ILE A 9 4.05 -12.34 4.15
N VAL A 10 3.06 -11.45 4.20
CA VAL A 10 3.17 -10.09 3.66
C VAL A 10 4.22 -9.27 4.43
N THR A 11 4.29 -9.42 5.76
CA THR A 11 5.35 -8.80 6.57
C THR A 11 6.73 -9.31 6.16
N ILE A 12 6.91 -10.62 5.92
CA ILE A 12 8.19 -11.18 5.46
C ILE A 12 8.59 -10.57 4.11
N LEU A 13 7.66 -10.49 3.16
CA LEU A 13 7.94 -9.84 1.87
C LEU A 13 8.35 -8.37 2.02
N SER A 14 7.74 -7.66 2.97
CA SER A 14 8.06 -6.27 3.25
C SER A 14 9.47 -6.13 3.85
N ILE A 15 9.87 -7.04 4.73
CA ILE A 15 11.24 -7.10 5.28
C ILE A 15 12.25 -7.40 4.16
N MET A 16 11.94 -8.31 3.24
CA MET A 16 12.81 -8.60 2.10
C MET A 16 13.00 -7.36 1.20
N LEU A 17 11.93 -6.62 0.93
CA LEU A 17 12.01 -5.37 0.18
C LEU A 17 12.82 -4.31 0.92
N PHE A 18 12.67 -4.19 2.24
CA PHE A 18 13.48 -3.29 3.05
C PHE A 18 14.97 -3.63 2.99
N ALA A 19 15.32 -4.92 3.03
CA ALA A 19 16.71 -5.35 2.90
C ALA A 19 17.29 -4.94 1.54
N ILE A 20 16.53 -5.06 0.46
CA ILE A 20 16.94 -4.60 -0.87
C ILE A 20 17.15 -3.08 -0.87
N ASP A 21 16.22 -2.32 -0.28
CA ASP A 21 16.31 -0.86 -0.18
C ASP A 21 17.56 -0.40 0.59
N ILE A 22 17.88 -1.05 1.72
CA ILE A 22 19.13 -0.82 2.46
C ILE A 22 20.34 -1.05 1.56
N VAL A 23 20.39 -2.18 0.85
CA VAL A 23 21.53 -2.49 -0.03
C VAL A 23 21.67 -1.42 -1.11
N LEU A 24 20.57 -0.98 -1.73
CA LEU A 24 20.59 0.08 -2.73
C LEU A 24 21.13 1.41 -2.17
N TYR A 25 20.62 1.87 -1.03
CA TYR A 25 21.05 3.14 -0.43
C TYR A 25 22.50 3.11 0.10
N CYS A 26 22.94 1.96 0.61
CA CYS A 26 24.31 1.77 1.10
C CYS A 26 25.33 1.62 -0.03
N THR A 27 24.93 1.09 -1.20
CA THR A 27 25.82 0.94 -2.36
C THR A 27 25.82 2.16 -3.28
N ASP A 28 24.83 3.03 -3.14
CA ASP A 28 24.78 4.31 -3.85
C ASP A 28 25.83 5.30 -3.32
N ASN A 29 26.87 5.52 -4.12
CA ASN A 29 27.94 6.48 -3.85
C ASN A 29 27.72 7.84 -4.54
N SER A 30 26.55 8.08 -5.16
CA SER A 30 26.28 9.35 -5.85
C SER A 30 26.14 10.55 -4.90
N MET A 31 25.83 10.29 -3.64
CA MET A 31 25.61 11.30 -2.60
C MET A 31 26.10 10.78 -1.25
N ASP A 32 26.81 11.62 -0.50
CA ASP A 32 27.23 11.31 0.87
C ASP A 32 26.02 11.16 1.81
N TRP A 33 26.26 10.52 2.96
CA TRP A 33 25.26 10.40 4.04
C TRP A 33 25.01 11.74 4.72
N ASN A 34 24.23 12.59 4.06
CA ASN A 34 23.72 13.84 4.59
C ASN A 34 22.24 13.73 5.00
N ILE A 35 21.68 14.80 5.56
CA ILE A 35 20.29 14.82 6.06
C ILE A 35 19.28 14.48 4.95
N GLU A 36 19.52 14.94 3.72
CA GLU A 36 18.63 14.69 2.57
C GLU A 36 18.61 13.21 2.18
N LYS A 37 19.78 12.55 2.14
CA LYS A 37 19.87 11.11 1.86
C LYS A 37 19.22 10.28 2.97
N ILE A 38 19.45 10.63 4.24
CA ILE A 38 18.86 9.96 5.40
C ILE A 38 17.32 10.09 5.38
N THR A 39 16.80 11.29 5.16
CA THR A 39 15.35 11.52 5.12
C THR A 39 14.71 10.80 3.93
N SER A 40 15.31 10.88 2.75
CA SER A 40 14.84 10.15 1.56
C SER A 40 14.83 8.64 1.79
N PHE A 41 15.89 8.09 2.38
CA PHE A 41 15.97 6.68 2.77
C PHE A 41 14.79 6.29 3.68
N ILE A 42 14.57 7.02 4.77
CA ILE A 42 13.46 6.73 5.70
C ILE A 42 12.10 6.78 4.98
N PHE A 43 11.84 7.82 4.20
CA PHE A 43 10.58 7.96 3.48
C PHE A 43 10.37 6.82 2.47
N ILE A 44 11.38 6.52 1.66
CA ILE A 44 11.32 5.47 0.64
C ILE A 44 11.17 4.11 1.30
N SER A 45 11.92 3.82 2.37
CA SER A 45 11.80 2.57 3.12
C SER A 45 10.39 2.35 3.66
N ILE A 46 9.78 3.35 4.31
CA ILE A 46 8.40 3.26 4.80
C ILE A 46 7.43 2.98 3.63
N TRP A 47 7.65 3.65 2.51
CA TRP A 47 6.81 3.53 1.33
C TRP A 47 6.90 2.15 0.69
N ILE A 48 8.12 1.67 0.42
CA ILE A 48 8.42 0.36 -0.15
C ILE A 48 7.90 -0.76 0.75
N CYS A 49 8.15 -0.66 2.06
CA CYS A 49 7.67 -1.62 3.04
C CYS A 49 6.15 -1.73 3.12
N SER A 50 5.41 -0.74 2.61
CA SER A 50 3.95 -0.68 2.66
C SER A 50 3.27 -1.18 1.38
N ILE A 51 4.03 -1.39 0.30
CA ILE A 51 3.49 -1.84 -1.00
C ILE A 51 2.84 -3.23 -0.90
N PRO A 52 3.49 -4.27 -0.32
CA PRO A 52 2.88 -5.60 -0.25
C PRO A 52 1.54 -5.63 0.49
N GLN A 53 1.43 -4.87 1.57
CA GLN A 53 0.23 -4.72 2.39
C GLN A 53 -0.86 -4.00 1.61
N MET A 54 -0.53 -2.90 0.93
CA MET A 54 -1.47 -2.18 0.08
C MET A 54 -2.04 -3.09 -1.00
N LEU A 55 -1.17 -3.80 -1.73
CA LEU A 55 -1.60 -4.72 -2.79
C LEU A 55 -2.54 -5.80 -2.23
N THR A 56 -2.14 -6.43 -1.12
CA THR A 56 -2.94 -7.47 -0.48
C THR A 56 -4.28 -6.93 0.01
N TYR A 57 -4.29 -5.74 0.61
CA TYR A 57 -5.50 -5.04 1.03
C TYR A 57 -6.48 -4.86 -0.12
N TYR A 58 -6.00 -4.39 -1.28
CA TYR A 58 -6.84 -4.25 -2.48
C TYR A 58 -7.31 -5.60 -3.03
N PHE A 59 -6.47 -6.62 -3.07
CA PHE A 59 -6.86 -7.95 -3.55
C PHE A 59 -7.99 -8.55 -2.71
N PHE A 60 -7.92 -8.44 -1.39
CA PHE A 60 -9.00 -8.90 -0.51
C PHE A 60 -10.29 -8.12 -0.73
N LYS A 61 -10.18 -6.79 -0.89
CA LYS A 61 -11.32 -5.92 -1.18
C LYS A 61 -12.01 -6.31 -2.49
N ILE A 62 -11.25 -6.65 -3.53
CA ILE A 62 -11.77 -7.13 -4.82
C ILE A 62 -12.43 -8.50 -4.65
N LYS A 63 -11.75 -9.43 -3.98
CA LYS A 63 -12.20 -10.82 -3.78
C LYS A 63 -13.54 -10.91 -3.07
N ASN A 64 -13.76 -10.06 -2.06
CA ASN A 64 -14.95 -10.09 -1.24
C ASN A 64 -16.10 -9.20 -1.77
N SER A 65 -15.87 -8.47 -2.88
CA SER A 65 -16.85 -7.57 -3.50
C SER A 65 -17.55 -8.23 -4.69
N LYS A 66 -18.77 -7.77 -5.04
CA LYS A 66 -19.49 -8.27 -6.23
C LYS A 66 -18.76 -7.83 -7.51
N ILE A 67 -18.79 -8.66 -8.55
CA ILE A 67 -18.12 -8.46 -9.86
C ILE A 67 -18.26 -7.03 -10.41
N LYS A 68 -19.46 -6.45 -10.37
CA LYS A 68 -19.70 -5.08 -10.88
C LYS A 68 -18.89 -4.00 -10.12
N TYR A 69 -18.69 -4.17 -8.82
CA TYR A 69 -17.86 -3.31 -7.99
C TYR A 69 -16.37 -3.62 -8.12
N SER A 70 -16.01 -4.88 -8.34
CA SER A 70 -14.63 -5.31 -8.59
C SER A 70 -14.08 -4.74 -9.90
N VAL A 71 -14.91 -4.61 -10.94
CA VAL A 71 -14.55 -3.91 -12.19
C VAL A 71 -14.36 -2.41 -11.97
N SER A 72 -15.24 -1.76 -11.19
CA SER A 72 -15.07 -0.35 -10.80
C SER A 72 -13.79 -0.13 -10.01
N LEU A 73 -13.46 -1.03 -9.08
CA LEU A 73 -12.22 -0.98 -8.32
C LEU A 73 -10.99 -1.23 -9.19
N GLY A 74 -11.07 -2.18 -10.12
CA GLY A 74 -10.01 -2.46 -11.07
C GLY A 74 -9.74 -1.27 -12.00
N TYR A 75 -10.78 -0.57 -12.43
CA TYR A 75 -10.67 0.68 -13.19
C TYR A 75 -10.11 1.82 -12.34
N GLU A 76 -10.53 1.94 -11.07
CA GLU A 76 -9.93 2.88 -10.10
C GLU A 76 -8.44 2.59 -9.87
N VAL A 77 -8.06 1.34 -9.67
CA VAL A 77 -6.66 0.92 -9.50
C VAL A 77 -5.85 1.13 -10.77
N GLY A 78 -6.45 0.91 -11.95
CA GLY A 78 -5.81 1.10 -13.25
C GLY A 78 -5.55 2.57 -13.60
N ILE A 79 -6.57 3.43 -13.47
CA ILE A 79 -6.47 4.86 -13.80
C ILE A 79 -5.79 5.67 -12.69
N ARG A 80 -5.99 5.31 -11.42
CA ARG A 80 -5.42 6.03 -10.26
C ARG A 80 -4.21 5.33 -9.66
N ARG A 81 -3.56 4.43 -10.41
CA ARG A 81 -2.37 3.66 -9.99
C ARG A 81 -1.32 4.56 -9.33
N PHE A 82 -1.12 5.76 -9.85
CA PHE A 82 -0.18 6.75 -9.29
C PHE A 82 -0.62 7.32 -7.93
N LEU A 83 -1.89 7.69 -7.76
CA LEU A 83 -2.43 8.22 -6.50
C LEU A 83 -2.53 7.15 -5.42
N GLY A 84 -2.91 5.92 -5.78
CA GLY A 84 -2.96 4.80 -4.84
C GLY A 84 -1.59 4.50 -4.22
N PHE A 85 -0.53 4.57 -5.04
CA PHE A 85 0.86 4.41 -4.59
C PHE A 85 1.28 5.49 -3.58
N ILE A 86 0.91 6.76 -3.80
CA ILE A 86 1.18 7.87 -2.84
C ILE A 86 0.66 7.55 -1.44
N PHE A 87 -0.48 6.87 -1.33
CA PHE A 87 -1.07 6.47 -0.06
C PHE A 87 -0.72 5.04 0.38
N ALA A 88 0.31 4.40 -0.19
CA ALA A 88 0.72 3.06 0.19
C ALA A 88 0.92 2.89 1.72
N PRO A 89 1.60 3.81 2.45
CA PRO A 89 1.74 3.71 3.90
C PRO A 89 0.40 3.68 4.66
N PHE A 90 -0.56 4.50 4.22
CA PHE A 90 -1.89 4.55 4.82
C PHE A 90 -2.63 3.21 4.69
N TYR A 91 -2.58 2.60 3.50
CA TYR A 91 -3.18 1.28 3.27
C TYR A 91 -2.40 0.16 3.97
N GLY A 92 -1.07 0.32 4.11
CA GLY A 92 -0.24 -0.59 4.89
C GLY A 92 -0.64 -0.65 6.37
N ILE A 93 -0.91 0.50 6.98
CA ILE A 93 -1.42 0.55 8.37
C ILE A 93 -2.81 -0.08 8.45
N LYS A 94 -3.74 0.31 7.54
CA LYS A 94 -5.10 -0.26 7.52
C LYS A 94 -5.09 -1.78 7.42
N PHE A 95 -4.21 -2.36 6.60
CA PHE A 95 -4.08 -3.81 6.42
C PHE A 95 -3.89 -4.56 7.75
N TYR A 96 -3.10 -4.02 8.69
CA TYR A 96 -2.89 -4.66 9.98
C TYR A 96 -4.08 -4.52 10.93
N ILE A 97 -4.82 -3.41 10.84
CA ILE A 97 -5.96 -3.10 11.73
C ILE A 97 -7.22 -3.89 11.37
N VAL A 98 -7.47 -4.11 10.09
CA VAL A 98 -8.74 -4.69 9.63
C VAL A 98 -8.73 -6.22 9.55
N ASP A 99 -9.93 -6.83 9.58
CA ASP A 99 -10.12 -8.22 9.19
C ASP A 99 -10.19 -8.33 7.65
N LEU A 100 -9.32 -9.17 7.08
CA LEU A 100 -9.20 -9.35 5.63
C LEU A 100 -10.41 -10.05 5.00
N ASN A 101 -11.16 -10.85 5.76
CA ASN A 101 -12.32 -11.57 5.22
C ASN A 101 -13.59 -10.70 5.17
N ASP A 102 -13.66 -9.68 6.03
CA ASP A 102 -14.79 -8.75 6.08
C ASP A 102 -14.56 -7.50 5.23
N LEU A 103 -13.36 -7.36 4.67
CA LEU A 103 -12.97 -6.27 3.79
C LEU A 103 -13.79 -6.29 2.51
N LYS A 104 -14.75 -5.39 2.38
CA LYS A 104 -15.55 -5.18 1.16
C LYS A 104 -15.34 -3.78 0.62
N TYR A 105 -15.72 -3.57 -0.64
CA TYR A 105 -15.77 -2.22 -1.19
C TYR A 105 -16.95 -1.45 -0.60
N ASN A 106 -16.63 -0.48 0.25
CA ASN A 106 -17.61 0.34 0.97
C ASN A 106 -17.66 1.79 0.44
N GLY A 107 -17.08 2.06 -0.75
CA GLY A 107 -16.94 3.42 -1.27
C GLY A 107 -16.02 4.33 -0.43
N GLU A 108 -14.95 3.78 0.14
CA GLU A 108 -14.13 4.46 1.15
C GLU A 108 -13.51 5.82 0.70
N PHE A 109 -13.71 6.82 1.58
CA PHE A 109 -13.09 8.13 1.81
C PHE A 109 -12.70 9.03 0.62
N PHE A 110 -11.93 8.57 -0.36
CA PHE A 110 -11.45 9.42 -1.46
C PHE A 110 -12.61 9.95 -2.33
N PHE A 111 -13.69 9.16 -2.45
CA PHE A 111 -14.90 9.57 -3.15
C PHE A 111 -15.79 10.52 -2.36
N LYS A 112 -15.74 10.51 -1.02
CA LYS A 112 -16.55 11.43 -0.19
C LYS A 112 -15.99 12.85 -0.22
N ILE A 113 -14.66 12.99 -0.35
CA ILE A 113 -13.98 14.27 -0.49
C ILE A 113 -14.16 14.84 -1.92
N LEU A 114 -14.04 14.01 -2.96
CA LEU A 114 -14.24 14.46 -4.35
C LEU A 114 -15.71 14.70 -4.73
N LYS A 115 -16.67 13.95 -4.16
CA LYS A 115 -18.11 14.29 -4.32
C LYS A 115 -18.45 15.65 -3.73
N LYS A 116 -17.70 16.12 -2.73
CA LYS A 116 -17.92 17.41 -2.08
C LYS A 116 -17.38 18.60 -2.89
N GLN A 117 -16.68 18.35 -4.01
CA GLN A 117 -16.18 19.40 -4.91
C GLN A 117 -17.02 19.56 -6.19
N ASN A 118 -18.06 18.75 -6.39
CA ASN A 118 -18.93 18.79 -7.57
C ASN A 118 -20.40 19.16 -7.25
N TYR A 119 -20.63 19.88 -6.14
CA TYR A 119 -21.90 20.55 -5.83
C TYR A 119 -21.63 21.94 -5.30
#